data_AF-A0A2V1CA31-F1
#
_entry.id   AF-A0A2V1CA31-F1
#
_cell.length_a   1.000
_cell.length_b   1.000
_cell.length_c   1.000
_cell.angle_alpha   90.00
_cell.angle_beta   90.00
_cell.angle_gamma   90.00
#
_symmetry.space_group_name_H-M   'P 1'
#
loop_
_entity.id
_entity.type
_entity.pdbx_description
1 polymer ?
#
loop_
_entity_poly.entity_id
_entity_poly.type
_entity_poly.pdbx_seq_one_letter_code
_entity_poly.pdbx_strand_id
1 'polypeptide(L)'
;MEKAPSTTSAASLAGSATPRALVSFTCFLKLPPELRTMIWEAAANQPRNVDIWARDDEPCEEWRLKENLDTMEYTPFKFWTTQPVPGILHASSESRQIGLKFYQLSFGIKRWPEEMPGSKAPRIYRNFAADRICPMEELRPAPHLELFCSSEHPLASCAFNLHRRK
;
A
#
# COMPACT_ATOMS: atom_id res chain seq x y z
N MET A 1 -22.82 -57.15 -39.67
CA MET A 1 -23.77 -56.62 -38.68
C MET A 1 -23.56 -57.41 -37.40
N GLU A 2 -23.18 -56.90 -36.24
CA GLU A 2 -22.70 -55.62 -35.76
C GLU A 2 -22.15 -56.00 -34.37
N LYS A 3 -20.88 -55.70 -34.08
CA LYS A 3 -20.21 -56.16 -32.85
C LYS A 3 -20.50 -55.13 -31.76
N ALA A 4 -21.33 -55.48 -30.78
CA ALA A 4 -21.63 -54.63 -29.62
C ALA A 4 -20.36 -54.47 -28.75
N PRO A 5 -20.09 -53.25 -28.22
CA PRO A 5 -18.85 -52.96 -27.53
C PRO A 5 -18.93 -53.31 -26.04
N SER A 6 -17.80 -53.80 -25.54
CA SER A 6 -17.46 -54.01 -24.14
C SER A 6 -17.40 -52.69 -23.37
N THR A 7 -18.14 -52.63 -22.27
CA THR A 7 -18.11 -51.56 -21.27
C THR A 7 -16.79 -51.64 -20.49
N THR A 8 -15.82 -50.78 -20.82
CA THR A 8 -14.61 -50.58 -20.02
C THR A 8 -14.79 -49.32 -19.17
N SER A 9 -14.86 -49.54 -17.86
CA SER A 9 -14.96 -48.56 -16.79
C SER A 9 -13.84 -47.53 -16.81
N ALA A 10 -14.21 -46.24 -16.72
CA ALA A 10 -13.27 -45.13 -16.54
C ALA A 10 -12.64 -45.18 -15.14
N ALA A 11 -11.35 -45.48 -15.07
CA ALA A 11 -10.55 -45.29 -13.86
C ALA A 11 -10.03 -43.84 -13.82
N SER A 12 -10.56 -43.09 -12.85
CA SER A 12 -10.14 -41.74 -12.46
C SER A 12 -8.69 -41.73 -11.97
N LEU A 13 -7.80 -41.01 -12.67
CA LEU A 13 -6.49 -40.62 -12.17
C LEU A 13 -6.54 -39.17 -11.65
N ALA A 14 -7.14 -38.99 -10.48
CA ALA A 14 -6.96 -37.79 -9.69
C ALA A 14 -5.66 -37.93 -8.89
N GLY A 15 -4.53 -37.60 -9.52
CA GLY A 15 -3.28 -37.39 -8.81
C GLY A 15 -3.35 -36.07 -8.03
N SER A 16 -3.53 -36.14 -6.71
CA SER A 16 -3.42 -34.98 -5.82
C SER A 16 -1.95 -34.56 -5.73
N ALA A 17 -1.48 -33.78 -6.71
CA ALA A 17 -0.20 -33.10 -6.60
C ALA A 17 -0.36 -31.96 -5.57
N THR A 18 0.17 -32.16 -4.36
CA THR A 18 0.39 -31.06 -3.43
C THR A 18 1.24 -29.99 -4.13
N PRO A 19 0.83 -28.72 -4.17
CA PRO A 19 1.59 -27.69 -4.87
C PRO A 19 2.96 -27.55 -4.21
N ARG A 20 4.00 -27.95 -4.93
CA ARG A 20 5.39 -27.78 -4.51
C ARG A 20 5.65 -26.28 -4.45
N ALA A 21 5.83 -25.74 -3.25
CA ALA A 21 6.13 -24.33 -3.07
C ALA A 21 7.39 -23.98 -3.88
N LEU A 22 7.20 -23.16 -4.91
CA LEU A 22 8.31 -22.62 -5.70
C LEU A 22 9.03 -21.60 -4.82
N VAL A 23 10.13 -22.02 -4.21
CA VAL A 23 10.89 -21.22 -3.24
C VAL A 23 12.05 -20.42 -3.87
N SER A 24 12.33 -20.60 -5.17
CA SER A 24 13.44 -19.89 -5.82
C SER A 24 13.16 -19.51 -7.28
N PHE A 25 13.51 -18.27 -7.62
CA PHE A 25 13.41 -17.71 -8.97
C PHE A 25 14.82 -17.62 -9.58
N THR A 26 15.34 -18.77 -10.07
CA THR A 26 16.77 -18.92 -10.41
C THR A 26 17.17 -18.37 -11.78
N CYS A 27 16.22 -18.19 -12.71
CA CYS A 27 16.53 -17.72 -14.05
C CYS A 27 16.84 -16.21 -14.12
N PHE A 28 16.32 -15.41 -13.18
CA PHE A 28 16.49 -13.96 -13.21
C PHE A 28 17.95 -13.54 -13.10
N LEU A 29 18.72 -14.22 -12.25
CA LEU A 29 20.15 -13.95 -12.05
C LEU A 29 21.01 -14.28 -13.27
N LYS A 30 20.47 -15.02 -14.26
CA LYS A 30 21.16 -15.29 -15.53
C LYS A 30 21.06 -14.13 -16.51
N LEU A 31 20.21 -13.15 -16.24
CA LEU A 31 20.09 -11.95 -17.07
C LEU A 31 21.28 -11.00 -16.80
N PRO A 32 21.80 -10.35 -17.85
CA PRO A 32 22.71 -9.22 -17.70
C PRO A 32 22.17 -8.18 -16.70
N PRO A 33 23.03 -7.54 -15.89
CA PRO A 33 22.62 -6.54 -14.89
C PRO A 33 21.76 -5.40 -15.46
N GLU A 34 21.99 -5.01 -16.71
CA GLU A 34 21.25 -3.96 -17.40
C GLU A 34 19.79 -4.37 -17.59
N LEU A 35 19.55 -5.61 -18.03
CA LEU A 35 18.19 -6.13 -18.22
C LEU A 35 17.48 -6.31 -16.87
N ARG A 36 18.18 -6.76 -15.83
CA ARG A 36 17.61 -6.83 -14.47
C ARG A 36 17.18 -5.46 -13.97
N THR A 37 18.02 -4.46 -14.18
CA THR A 37 17.72 -3.06 -13.82
C THR A 37 16.50 -2.56 -14.56
N MET A 38 16.43 -2.75 -15.89
CA MET A 38 15.26 -2.37 -16.69
C MET A 38 13.96 -3.04 -16.22
N ILE A 39 14.02 -4.33 -15.89
CA ILE A 39 12.85 -5.06 -15.36
C ILE A 39 12.42 -4.48 -14.00
N TRP A 40 13.37 -4.21 -13.11
CA TRP A 40 13.05 -3.62 -11.81
C TRP A 40 12.51 -2.20 -11.90
N GLU A 41 13.05 -1.36 -12.77
CA GLU A 41 12.51 -0.02 -13.01
C GLU A 41 11.09 -0.07 -13.57
N ALA A 42 10.83 -0.98 -14.53
CA ALA A 42 9.48 -1.20 -15.05
C ALA A 42 8.52 -1.71 -13.97
N ALA A 43 8.97 -2.62 -13.10
CA ALA A 43 8.17 -3.13 -11.98
C ALA A 43 7.93 -2.08 -10.89
N ALA A 44 8.89 -1.18 -10.65
CA ALA A 44 8.77 -0.12 -9.65
C ALA A 44 7.71 0.92 -10.04
N ASN A 45 7.59 1.19 -11.34
CA ASN A 45 6.75 2.25 -11.87
C ASN A 45 5.35 1.79 -12.32
N GLN A 46 4.86 0.66 -11.79
CA GLN A 46 3.51 0.18 -12.07
C GLN A 46 2.47 1.07 -11.37
N PRO A 47 1.46 1.60 -12.10
CA PRO A 47 0.37 2.34 -11.48
C PRO A 47 -0.46 1.46 -10.55
N ARG A 48 -0.82 1.99 -9.38
CA ARG A 48 -1.75 1.34 -8.45
C ARG A 48 -2.59 2.36 -7.70
N ASN A 49 -3.73 1.89 -7.19
CA ASN A 49 -4.57 2.66 -6.30
C ASN A 49 -4.09 2.45 -4.86
N VAL A 50 -3.86 3.54 -4.12
CA VAL A 50 -3.52 3.49 -2.70
C VAL A 50 -4.72 4.04 -1.93
N ASP A 51 -5.45 3.14 -1.27
CA ASP A 51 -6.55 3.50 -0.41
C ASP A 51 -6.01 4.15 0.87
N ILE A 52 -6.44 5.38 1.15
CA ILE A 52 -6.01 6.15 2.31
C ILE A 52 -7.20 6.32 3.25
N TRP A 53 -7.05 5.76 4.43
CA TRP A 53 -8.02 5.85 5.52
C TRP A 53 -7.44 6.71 6.63
N ALA A 54 -8.30 7.44 7.35
CA ALA A 54 -7.93 8.09 8.60
C ALA A 54 -8.65 7.39 9.76
N ARG A 55 -7.89 6.84 10.70
CA ARG A 55 -8.44 6.21 11.90
C ARG A 55 -8.03 7.00 13.12
N ASP A 56 -8.93 7.07 14.09
CA ASP A 56 -8.59 7.52 15.43
C ASP A 56 -7.37 6.75 15.93
N ASP A 57 -6.44 7.50 16.50
CA ASP A 57 -5.28 6.98 17.17
C ASP A 57 -5.48 7.14 18.68
N GLU A 58 -4.85 6.27 19.46
CA GLU A 58 -4.99 6.35 20.92
C GLU A 58 -4.50 7.73 21.41
N PRO A 59 -5.26 8.38 22.33
CA PRO A 59 -4.77 9.59 22.98
C PRO A 59 -3.47 9.26 23.70
N CYS A 60 -2.37 9.96 23.39
CA CYS A 60 -1.19 9.84 24.25
C CYS A 60 -1.44 10.62 25.55
N GLU A 61 -0.93 10.11 26.67
CA GLU A 61 -1.15 10.71 28.01
C GLU A 61 -0.73 12.19 28.09
N GLU A 62 0.23 12.63 27.28
CA GLU A 62 0.63 14.05 27.20
C GLU A 62 -0.46 14.98 26.64
N TRP A 63 -1.41 14.45 25.86
CA TRP A 63 -2.57 15.21 25.38
C TRP A 63 -3.53 15.57 26.50
N ARG A 64 -3.78 14.64 27.44
CA ARG A 64 -4.69 14.86 28.57
C ARG A 64 -4.19 15.92 29.53
N LEU A 65 -2.88 16.18 29.57
CA LEU A 65 -2.29 17.16 30.48
C LEU A 65 -2.45 18.63 30.02
N LYS A 66 -2.86 18.88 28.77
CA LYS A 66 -2.97 20.23 28.16
C LYS A 66 -4.41 20.69 27.91
N GLU A 67 -5.40 20.14 28.62
CA GLU A 67 -6.85 20.44 28.50
C GLU A 67 -7.28 21.89 28.87
N ASN A 68 -6.36 22.81 29.19
CA ASN A 68 -6.69 24.20 29.53
C ASN A 68 -6.65 25.18 28.35
N LEU A 69 -6.51 24.70 27.11
CA LEU A 69 -6.66 25.53 25.92
C LEU A 69 -7.99 25.19 25.24
N ASP A 70 -8.79 26.23 24.99
CA ASP A 70 -10.09 26.23 24.29
C ASP A 70 -9.94 25.88 22.78
N THR A 71 -9.10 24.89 22.50
CA THR A 71 -8.74 24.43 21.17
C THR A 71 -9.63 23.28 20.81
N MET A 72 -10.61 23.56 19.96
CA MET A 72 -11.33 22.64 19.05
C MET A 72 -10.94 21.17 19.24
N GLU A 73 -11.87 20.34 19.75
CA GLU A 73 -11.69 18.90 20.01
C GLU A 73 -10.89 18.20 18.90
N TYR A 74 -9.57 18.14 19.06
CA TYR A 74 -8.71 17.48 18.10
C TYR A 74 -8.62 16.02 18.52
N THR A 75 -9.24 15.13 17.75
CA THR A 75 -9.05 13.69 17.92
C THR A 75 -7.77 13.26 17.21
N PRO A 76 -6.76 12.71 17.91
CA PRO A 76 -5.60 12.09 17.28
C PRO A 76 -6.02 11.10 16.22
N PHE A 77 -5.36 11.15 15.07
CA PHE A 77 -5.57 10.18 14.02
C PHE A 77 -4.24 9.78 13.38
N LYS A 78 -4.28 8.72 12.59
CA LYS A 78 -3.19 8.33 11.70
C LYS A 78 -3.76 7.86 10.36
N PHE A 79 -2.99 8.10 9.32
CA PHE A 79 -3.28 7.52 8.02
C PHE A 79 -2.86 6.06 7.97
N TRP A 80 -3.67 5.24 7.32
CA TRP A 80 -3.36 3.85 7.05
C TRP A 80 -3.93 3.43 5.69
N THR A 81 -3.45 2.30 5.18
CA THR A 81 -3.86 1.73 3.89
C THR A 81 -4.06 0.23 4.05
N THR A 82 -4.98 -0.35 3.26
CA THR A 82 -5.09 -1.81 3.13
C THR A 82 -4.15 -2.35 2.05
N GLN A 83 -3.56 -1.49 1.21
CA GLN A 83 -2.60 -1.93 0.20
C GLN A 83 -1.34 -2.52 0.85
N PRO A 84 -0.84 -3.65 0.33
CA PRO A 84 0.43 -4.18 0.79
C PRO A 84 1.59 -3.25 0.42
N VAL A 85 2.70 -3.40 1.14
CA VAL A 85 3.98 -2.79 0.74
C VAL A 85 4.32 -3.27 -0.69
N PRO A 86 4.74 -2.39 -1.61
CA PRO A 86 5.10 -2.78 -2.96
C PRO A 86 6.04 -3.98 -2.99
N GLY A 87 5.67 -5.03 -3.73
CA GLY A 87 6.41 -6.30 -3.76
C GLY A 87 7.88 -6.12 -4.17
N ILE A 88 8.20 -5.12 -5.00
CA ILE A 88 9.56 -4.77 -5.39
C ILE A 88 10.47 -4.44 -4.19
N LEU A 89 9.91 -3.90 -3.10
CA LEU A 89 10.68 -3.57 -1.89
C LEU A 89 11.01 -4.81 -1.04
N HIS A 90 10.39 -5.96 -1.34
CA HIS A 90 10.57 -7.22 -0.61
C HIS A 90 11.16 -8.35 -1.46
N ALA A 91 11.21 -8.22 -2.79
CA ALA A 91 11.63 -9.31 -3.68
C ALA A 91 13.11 -9.69 -3.52
N SER A 92 14.02 -8.70 -3.45
CA SER A 92 15.45 -8.89 -3.25
C SER A 92 16.12 -7.58 -2.82
N SER A 93 17.40 -7.63 -2.40
CA SER A 93 18.18 -6.44 -2.09
C SER A 93 18.37 -5.52 -3.31
N GLU A 94 18.68 -6.10 -4.47
CA GLU A 94 18.79 -5.39 -5.77
C GLU A 94 17.48 -4.68 -6.11
N SER A 95 16.37 -5.41 -6.03
CA SER A 95 15.03 -4.92 -6.30
C SER A 95 14.67 -3.77 -5.35
N ARG A 96 14.96 -3.91 -4.05
CA ARG A 96 14.71 -2.87 -3.05
C ARG A 96 15.51 -1.59 -3.31
N GLN A 97 16.77 -1.72 -3.71
CA GLN A 97 17.62 -0.57 -4.02
C GLN A 97 17.06 0.26 -5.18
N ILE A 98 16.52 -0.40 -6.21
CA ILE A 98 15.86 0.29 -7.33
C ILE A 98 14.50 0.83 -6.90
N GLY A 99 13.68 0.03 -6.20
CA GLY A 99 12.36 0.42 -5.75
C GLY A 99 12.35 1.68 -4.87
N LEU A 100 13.34 1.84 -3.99
CA LEU A 100 13.46 3.03 -3.13
C LEU A 100 13.79 4.33 -3.90
N LYS A 101 14.17 4.25 -5.18
CA LYS A 101 14.27 5.43 -6.06
C LYS A 101 12.89 5.94 -6.47
N PHE A 102 11.88 5.06 -6.52
CA PHE A 102 10.52 5.37 -6.95
C PHE A 102 9.57 5.61 -5.77
N TYR A 103 9.74 4.86 -4.69
CA TYR A 103 8.86 4.89 -3.53
C TYR A 103 9.48 5.63 -2.36
N GLN A 104 8.71 6.55 -1.76
CA GLN A 104 9.07 7.23 -0.51
C GLN A 104 7.96 7.03 0.52
N LEU A 105 8.32 7.07 1.81
CA LEU A 105 7.32 7.05 2.89
C LEU A 105 6.59 8.40 2.93
N SER A 106 5.27 8.35 2.98
CA SER A 106 4.39 9.52 3.02
C SER A 106 3.28 9.35 4.07
N PHE A 107 2.37 10.33 4.12
CA PHE A 107 1.22 10.39 5.03
C PHE A 107 1.60 10.39 6.51
N GLY A 108 2.72 11.05 6.84
CA GLY A 108 3.02 11.44 8.21
C GLY A 108 2.19 12.66 8.63
N ILE A 109 2.00 12.84 9.92
CA ILE A 109 1.35 14.03 10.49
C ILE A 109 2.44 14.83 11.18
N LYS A 110 2.73 16.02 10.66
CA LYS A 110 3.67 16.95 11.29
C LYS A 110 2.86 18.02 11.99
N ARG A 111 2.99 18.12 13.32
CA ARG A 111 2.44 19.28 14.03
C ARG A 111 3.53 20.27 14.26
N TRP A 112 3.19 21.55 14.21
CA TRP A 112 4.11 22.59 14.61
C TRP A 112 3.77 23.05 16.03
N PRO A 113 4.76 23.17 16.92
CA PRO A 113 6.16 22.73 16.76
C PRO A 113 6.29 21.20 16.66
N GLU A 114 7.32 20.70 15.95
CA GLU A 114 7.50 19.27 15.58
C GLU A 114 7.54 18.32 16.80
N GLU A 115 7.96 18.87 17.93
CA GLU A 115 8.01 18.26 19.27
C GLU A 115 6.64 18.17 19.97
N MET A 116 5.58 18.67 19.35
CA MET A 116 4.24 18.52 19.90
C MET A 116 3.87 17.04 19.95
N PRO A 117 3.23 16.61 21.06
CA PRO A 117 2.59 15.31 21.12
C PRO A 117 1.73 15.09 19.87
N GLY A 118 1.63 13.85 19.40
CA GLY A 118 0.78 13.47 18.28
C GLY A 118 1.26 13.79 16.86
N SER A 119 2.50 14.25 16.67
CA SER A 119 3.22 14.05 15.40
C SER A 119 3.35 12.54 15.10
N LYS A 120 3.22 12.14 13.83
CA LYS A 120 3.28 10.75 13.37
C LYS A 120 4.24 10.63 12.19
N ALA A 121 5.25 9.77 12.33
CA ALA A 121 6.15 9.46 11.23
C ALA A 121 5.39 8.84 10.04
N PRO A 122 5.79 9.14 8.79
CA PRO A 122 5.19 8.56 7.60
C PRO A 122 5.44 7.04 7.53
N ARG A 123 4.43 6.28 7.11
CA ARG A 123 4.46 4.80 7.13
C ARG A 123 4.01 4.13 5.83
N ILE A 124 3.44 4.90 4.90
CA ILE A 124 2.87 4.36 3.66
C ILE A 124 3.82 4.71 2.52
N TYR A 125 4.30 3.69 1.80
CA TYR A 125 5.09 3.92 0.59
C TYR A 125 4.21 4.45 -0.54
N ARG A 126 4.67 5.54 -1.17
CA ARG A 126 4.02 6.19 -2.29
C ARG A 126 5.02 6.37 -3.44
N ASN A 127 4.64 5.96 -4.64
CA ASN A 127 5.28 6.39 -5.88
C ASN A 127 4.54 7.63 -6.39
N PHE A 128 5.18 8.80 -6.30
CA PHE A 128 4.54 10.08 -6.67
C PHE A 128 4.18 10.21 -8.16
N ALA A 129 4.85 9.45 -9.03
CA ALA A 129 4.63 9.48 -10.47
C ALA A 129 3.51 8.52 -10.92
N ALA A 130 3.29 7.41 -10.20
CA ALA A 130 2.42 6.33 -10.65
C ALA A 130 1.24 6.01 -9.71
N ASP A 131 1.37 6.26 -8.39
CA ASP A 131 0.33 5.92 -7.43
C ASP A 131 -0.83 6.93 -7.52
N ARG A 132 -2.05 6.39 -7.60
CA ARG A 132 -3.30 7.15 -7.48
C ARG A 132 -3.81 7.07 -6.05
N ILE A 133 -4.02 8.22 -5.42
CA ILE A 133 -4.51 8.26 -4.05
C ILE A 133 -6.04 8.15 -4.03
N CYS A 134 -6.55 7.22 -3.24
CA CYS A 134 -7.97 6.97 -3.07
C CYS A 134 -8.37 7.24 -1.62
N PRO A 135 -8.77 8.46 -1.27
CA PRO A 135 -9.32 8.75 0.04
C PRO A 135 -10.56 7.88 0.30
N MET A 136 -10.56 7.21 1.43
CA MET A 136 -11.65 6.33 1.86
C MET A 136 -12.47 7.01 2.95
N GLU A 137 -13.80 6.87 2.85
CA GLU A 137 -14.81 7.50 3.71
C GLU A 137 -14.86 9.04 3.63
N GLU A 138 -15.87 9.64 4.26
CA GLU A 138 -15.90 11.08 4.49
C GLU A 138 -14.85 11.40 5.55
N LEU A 139 -13.64 11.73 5.11
CA LEU A 139 -12.59 12.21 5.99
C LEU A 139 -13.13 13.39 6.80
N ARG A 140 -13.04 13.29 8.13
CA ARG A 140 -13.31 14.42 9.02
C ARG A 140 -12.46 15.64 8.61
N PRO A 141 -12.85 16.87 8.97
CA PRO A 141 -12.17 18.08 8.52
C PRO A 141 -10.64 18.07 8.74
N ALA A 142 -10.18 17.58 9.89
CA ALA A 142 -8.74 17.55 10.20
C ALA A 142 -7.95 16.58 9.29
N PRO A 143 -8.30 15.29 9.14
CA PRO A 143 -7.69 14.41 8.14
C PRO A 143 -7.78 14.92 6.70
N HIS A 144 -8.88 15.57 6.34
CA HIS A 144 -9.03 16.16 5.02
C HIS A 144 -8.00 17.26 4.77
N LEU A 145 -7.84 18.21 5.71
CA LEU A 145 -6.84 19.26 5.61
C LEU A 145 -5.42 18.70 5.53
N GLU A 146 -5.07 17.73 6.37
CA GLU A 146 -3.74 17.10 6.32
C GLU A 146 -3.49 16.38 4.99
N LEU A 147 -4.49 15.68 4.44
CA LEU A 147 -4.33 14.92 3.21
C LEU A 147 -4.19 15.81 1.96
N PHE A 148 -4.97 16.89 1.88
CA PHE A 148 -5.06 17.71 0.66
C PHE A 148 -4.30 19.03 0.73
N CYS A 149 -4.07 19.56 1.93
CA CYS A 149 -3.49 20.90 2.12
C CYS A 149 -2.08 20.89 2.72
N SER A 150 -1.58 19.73 3.17
CA SER A 150 -0.17 19.63 3.60
C SER A 150 0.75 19.77 2.39
N SER A 151 1.53 20.86 2.39
CA SER A 151 2.17 21.45 1.22
C SER A 151 3.40 20.72 0.70
N GLU A 152 3.80 19.59 1.30
CA GLU A 152 5.09 18.98 0.94
C GLU A 152 5.05 18.33 -0.45
N HIS A 153 3.94 17.70 -0.85
CA HIS A 153 3.81 17.12 -2.19
C HIS A 153 2.34 17.04 -2.65
N PRO A 154 1.91 17.87 -3.62
CA PRO A 154 0.54 17.81 -4.13
C PRO A 154 0.17 16.42 -4.66
N LEU A 155 -1.11 16.08 -4.58
CA LEU A 155 -1.63 14.84 -5.13
C LEU A 155 -1.62 14.90 -6.66
N ALA A 156 -0.65 14.24 -7.29
CA ALA A 156 -0.55 14.14 -8.74
C ALA A 156 -1.80 13.51 -9.39
N SER A 157 -2.43 12.55 -8.69
CA SER A 157 -3.69 11.93 -9.10
C SER A 157 -4.46 11.47 -7.87
N CYS A 158 -5.78 11.73 -7.85
CA CYS A 158 -6.70 11.23 -6.83
C CYS A 158 -7.99 10.68 -7.44
N ALA A 159 -8.61 9.71 -6.78
CA ALA A 159 -9.94 9.18 -7.12
C ALA A 159 -10.84 9.17 -5.89
N PHE A 160 -12.04 9.72 -6.03
CA PHE A 160 -13.03 9.81 -4.97
C PHE A 160 -14.15 8.79 -5.17
N ASN A 161 -14.58 8.16 -4.08
CA ASN A 161 -15.80 7.36 -4.07
C ASN A 161 -17.01 8.29 -3.98
N LEU A 162 -17.76 8.45 -5.07
CA LEU A 162 -18.95 9.32 -5.12
C LEU A 162 -20.21 8.66 -4.55
N HIS A 163 -20.14 7.38 -4.14
CA HIS A 163 -21.28 6.69 -3.55
C HIS A 163 -21.45 7.12 -2.08
N ARG A 164 -22.43 8.00 -1.82
CA ARG A 164 -22.93 8.26 -0.47
C ARG A 164 -23.50 6.96 0.10
N ARG A 165 -22.99 6.53 1.27
CA ARG A 165 -23.74 5.58 2.10
C ARG A 165 -25.02 6.31 2.57
N LYS A 166 -26.17 5.70 2.31
CA LYS A 166 -27.48 6.15 2.81
C LYS A 166 -27.61 5.81 4.29
#